data_AF-A0A2M7DLT8-F1
#
_entry.id   AF-A0A2M7DLT8-F1
#
_cell.length_a   1.000
_cell.length_b   1.000
_cell.length_c   1.000
_cell.angle_alpha   90.00
_cell.angle_beta   90.00
_cell.angle_gamma   90.00
#
_symmetry.space_group_name_H-M   'P 1'
#
loop_
_entity.id
_entity.type
_entity.pdbx_description
1 polymer ?
#
loop_
_entity_poly.entity_id
_entity_poly.type
_entity_poly.pdbx_seq_one_letter_code
_entity_poly.pdbx_strand_id
1 'polypeptide(L)'
;MTEGTNIQNTEYLDGFQYTQEALDFFPHKEGYVKVVSAQGVGGSSSFNYVFSYTDHLGNIRLRYTKTETQGLAILEENHYYPFGLKH
;
A
#
# COMPACT_ATOMS: atom_id res chain seq x y z
N MET A 1 -34.19 -7.86 -13.12
CA MET A 1 -33.00 -8.35 -12.40
C MET A 1 -32.25 -7.12 -11.96
N THR A 2 -32.20 -6.81 -10.66
CA THR A 2 -31.48 -5.64 -10.16
C THR A 2 -30.13 -6.16 -9.68
N GLU A 3 -29.04 -5.80 -10.37
CA GLU A 3 -27.70 -6.09 -9.86
C GLU A 3 -27.55 -5.36 -8.51
N GLY A 4 -27.37 -6.12 -7.44
CA GLY A 4 -27.21 -5.55 -6.10
C GLY A 4 -25.95 -4.69 -6.08
N THR A 5 -26.10 -3.40 -5.78
CA THR A 5 -24.99 -2.47 -5.62
C THR A 5 -24.13 -2.96 -4.45
N ASN A 6 -22.90 -3.42 -4.73
CA ASN A 6 -21.92 -3.72 -3.69
C ASN A 6 -21.38 -2.39 -3.15
N ILE A 7 -21.93 -1.94 -2.01
CA ILE A 7 -21.45 -0.75 -1.32
C ILE A 7 -20.19 -1.14 -0.54
N GLN A 8 -19.05 -0.53 -0.86
CA GLN A 8 -17.85 -0.64 -0.03
C GLN A 8 -17.71 0.62 0.84
N ASN A 9 -17.66 0.42 2.16
CA ASN A 9 -17.38 1.48 3.11
C ASN A 9 -15.88 1.56 3.40
N THR A 10 -15.33 2.76 3.36
CA THR A 10 -13.93 3.04 3.72
C THR A 10 -13.89 4.12 4.77
N GLU A 11 -13.22 3.84 5.88
CA GLU A 11 -13.11 4.73 7.04
C GLU A 11 -11.65 5.12 7.27
N TYR A 12 -11.43 6.34 7.76
CA TYR A 12 -10.11 6.91 8.00
C TYR A 12 -10.01 7.40 9.44
N LEU A 13 -8.99 6.94 10.16
CA LEU A 13 -8.74 7.31 11.55
C LEU A 13 -7.24 7.45 11.81
N ASP A 14 -6.77 8.66 12.11
CA ASP A 14 -5.37 8.94 12.47
C ASP A 14 -4.33 8.39 11.47
N GLY A 15 -4.66 8.47 10.17
CA GLY A 15 -3.82 7.93 9.08
C GLY A 15 -4.01 6.45 8.80
N PHE A 16 -4.70 5.70 9.67
CA PHE A 16 -5.13 4.34 9.40
C PHE A 16 -6.36 4.36 8.51
N GLN A 17 -6.42 3.41 7.57
CA GLN A 17 -7.54 3.19 6.67
C GLN A 17 -8.15 1.81 6.93
N TYR A 18 -9.48 1.78 6.99
CA TYR A 18 -10.28 0.57 7.17
C TYR A 18 -11.20 0.40 5.98
N THR A 19 -11.32 -0.82 5.49
CA THR A 19 -12.25 -1.19 4.42
C THR A 19 -13.18 -2.28 4.96
N GLN A 20 -14.49 -2.03 4.96
CA GLN A 20 -15.49 -2.93 5.57
C GLN A 20 -15.14 -3.29 7.03
N GLU A 21 -14.84 -2.27 7.85
CA GLU A 21 -14.46 -2.41 9.28
C GLU A 21 -13.14 -3.17 9.54
N ALA A 22 -12.47 -3.69 8.50
CA ALA A 22 -11.17 -4.34 8.60
C ALA A 22 -10.02 -3.37 8.31
N LEU A 23 -8.95 -3.43 9.10
CA LEU A 23 -7.74 -2.63 8.86
C LEU A 23 -7.12 -3.01 7.51
N ASP A 24 -6.89 -2.03 6.64
CA ASP A 24 -6.39 -2.23 5.27
C ASP A 24 -4.99 -1.63 5.11
N PHE A 25 -4.79 -0.39 5.57
CA PHE A 25 -3.58 0.37 5.33
C PHE A 25 -3.24 1.31 6.48
N PHE A 26 -1.95 1.55 6.73
CA PHE A 26 -1.50 2.62 7.61
C PHE A 26 -0.09 3.13 7.25
N PRO A 27 0.24 4.40 7.57
CA PRO A 27 1.53 5.00 7.25
C PRO A 27 2.66 4.43 8.11
N HIS A 28 3.85 4.40 7.54
CA HIS A 28 5.10 4.07 8.20
C HIS A 28 6.15 5.14 7.85
N LYS A 29 7.14 5.36 8.72
CA LYS A 29 8.19 6.38 8.55
C LYS A 29 8.80 6.44 7.14
N GLU A 30 9.04 5.30 6.50
CA GLU A 30 9.68 5.23 5.18
C GLU A 30 8.71 4.75 4.08
N GLY A 31 7.40 4.77 4.34
CA GLY A 31 6.38 4.34 3.38
C GLY A 31 5.08 3.97 4.05
N TYR A 32 4.59 2.75 3.84
CA TYR A 32 3.32 2.30 4.40
C TYR A 32 3.29 0.79 4.60
N VAL A 33 2.30 0.34 5.36
CA VAL A 33 2.01 -1.07 5.57
C VAL A 33 0.64 -1.37 5.00
N LYS A 34 0.56 -2.42 4.19
CA LYS A 34 -0.69 -3.01 3.71
C LYS A 34 -0.98 -4.28 4.50
N VAL A 35 -2.16 -4.34 5.09
CA VAL A 35 -2.61 -5.51 5.86
C VAL A 35 -3.31 -6.47 4.90
N VAL A 36 -2.87 -7.71 4.90
CA VAL A 36 -3.56 -8.80 4.21
C VAL A 36 -4.19 -9.65 5.29
N SER A 37 -5.47 -9.36 5.58
CA SER A 37 -6.27 -10.18 6.49
C SER A 37 -6.53 -11.53 5.82
N ALA A 38 -6.21 -12.63 6.52
CA ALA A 38 -6.71 -13.92 6.11
C ALA A 38 -8.24 -13.96 6.34
N GLN A 39 -9.02 -14.20 5.28
CA GLN A 39 -10.45 -14.38 5.40
C GLN A 39 -10.77 -15.67 6.17
N GLY A 40 -11.40 -15.56 7.35
CA GLY A 40 -11.93 -16.68 8.13
C GLY A 40 -11.51 -16.71 9.61
N VAL A 41 -12.23 -17.50 10.42
CA VAL A 41 -11.95 -17.67 11.85
C VAL A 41 -10.63 -18.46 12.01
N GLY A 42 -9.62 -17.84 12.64
CA GLY A 42 -8.30 -18.44 12.85
C GLY A 42 -7.25 -18.09 11.80
N GLY A 43 -7.56 -17.19 10.85
CA GLY A 43 -6.59 -16.71 9.87
C GLY A 43 -5.55 -15.76 10.48
N SER A 44 -4.27 -15.99 10.21
CA SER A 44 -3.20 -15.04 10.54
C SER A 44 -3.22 -13.87 9.54
N SER A 45 -3.28 -12.64 10.04
CA SER A 45 -3.04 -11.46 9.20
C SER A 45 -1.55 -11.32 8.91
N SER A 46 -1.20 -10.99 7.67
CA SER A 46 0.16 -10.66 7.30
C SER A 46 0.30 -9.17 6.99
N PHE A 47 1.49 -8.64 7.22
CA PHE A 47 1.82 -7.23 7.03
C PHE A 47 2.82 -7.09 5.89
N ASN A 48 2.39 -6.46 4.81
CA ASN A 48 3.24 -6.18 3.66
C ASN A 48 3.78 -4.75 3.78
N TYR A 49 5.08 -4.64 4.01
CA TYR A 49 5.78 -3.36 4.12
C TYR A 49 6.17 -2.86 2.73
N VAL A 50 5.79 -1.62 2.42
CA VAL A 50 6.19 -0.93 1.20
C VAL A 50 7.03 0.29 1.58
N PHE A 51 8.24 0.32 1.06
CA PHE A 51 9.20 1.40 1.27
C PHE A 51 9.21 2.30 0.05
N SER A 52 9.28 3.62 0.28
CA SER A 52 9.39 4.63 -0.76
C SER A 52 10.74 5.34 -0.64
N TYR A 53 11.52 5.32 -1.71
CA TYR A 53 12.72 6.14 -1.84
C TYR A 53 12.37 7.42 -2.61
N THR A 54 12.54 8.55 -1.94
CA THR A 54 12.26 9.88 -2.48
C THR A 54 13.55 10.61 -2.81
N ASP A 55 13.52 11.42 -3.87
CA ASP A 55 14.61 12.37 -4.13
C ASP A 55 14.55 13.60 -3.21
N HIS A 56 15.51 14.50 -3.36
CA HIS A 56 15.63 15.73 -2.57
C HIS A 56 14.48 16.73 -2.77
N LEU A 57 13.61 16.51 -3.77
CA LEU A 57 12.43 17.33 -4.06
C LEU A 57 11.13 16.65 -3.58
N GLY A 58 11.23 15.46 -2.97
CA GLY A 58 10.08 14.69 -2.48
C GLY A 58 9.41 13.81 -3.54
N ASN A 59 9.96 13.68 -4.75
CA ASN A 59 9.39 12.77 -5.76
C ASN A 59 9.75 11.33 -5.43
N ILE A 60 8.78 10.41 -5.51
CA ILE A 60 9.01 8.98 -5.30
C ILE A 60 9.70 8.40 -6.53
N ARG A 61 10.97 8.00 -6.38
CA ARG A 61 11.79 7.40 -7.44
C ARG A 61 11.68 5.89 -7.51
N LEU A 62 11.46 5.25 -6.36
CA LEU A 62 11.40 3.80 -6.25
C LEU A 62 10.45 3.42 -5.12
N ARG A 63 9.58 2.45 -5.38
CA ARG A 63 8.85 1.73 -4.33
C ARG A 63 9.29 0.27 -4.37
N TYR A 64 9.59 -0.27 -3.21
CA TYR A 64 10.00 -1.66 -3.08
C TYR A 64 9.40 -2.31 -1.84
N THR A 65 9.32 -3.63 -1.85
CA THR A 65 8.86 -4.45 -0.75
C THR A 65 9.83 -5.61 -0.53
N LYS A 66 9.70 -6.27 0.61
CA LYS A 66 10.44 -7.49 0.90
C LYS A 66 9.44 -8.61 1.17
N THR A 67 9.48 -9.65 0.35
CA THR A 67 8.71 -10.87 0.58
C THR A 67 9.63 -11.97 1.10
N GLU A 68 9.11 -12.87 1.92
CA GLU A 68 9.90 -14.00 2.44
C GLU A 68 10.34 -14.96 1.33
N THR A 69 9.55 -15.08 0.27
CA THR A 69 9.76 -16.03 -0.82
C THR A 69 10.66 -15.51 -1.94
N GLN A 70 10.65 -14.20 -2.23
CA GLN A 70 11.41 -13.63 -3.36
C GLN A 70 12.47 -12.61 -2.94
N GLY A 71 12.59 -12.29 -1.65
CA GLY A 71 13.51 -11.27 -1.17
C GLY A 71 13.03 -9.86 -1.53
N LEU A 72 13.95 -8.98 -1.92
CA LEU A 72 13.64 -7.60 -2.29
C LEU A 72 12.95 -7.56 -3.66
N ALA A 73 11.77 -6.95 -3.75
CA ALA A 73 11.00 -6.80 -4.97
C ALA A 73 10.68 -5.33 -5.25
N ILE A 74 10.89 -4.89 -6.49
CA ILE A 74 10.55 -3.54 -6.96
C ILE A 74 9.07 -3.54 -7.36
N LEU A 75 8.30 -2.57 -6.85
CA LEU A 75 6.89 -2.37 -7.16
C LEU A 75 6.68 -1.30 -8.23
N GLU A 76 7.43 -0.20 -8.13
CA GLU A 76 7.35 0.94 -9.04
C GLU A 76 8.72 1.60 -9.13
N GLU A 77 9.12 1.97 -10.35
CA GLU A 77 10.33 2.77 -10.61
C GLU A 77 9.93 3.97 -11.47
N ASN A 78 10.27 5.17 -10.99
CA ASN A 78 9.86 6.42 -11.60
C ASN A 78 11.08 7.26 -11.96
N HIS A 79 11.22 7.54 -13.24
CA HIS A 79 12.28 8.39 -13.78
C HIS A 79 11.70 9.77 -14.08
N TYR A 80 12.11 10.78 -13.32
CA TYR A 80 11.80 12.18 -13.59
C TYR A 80 13.00 12.87 -14.22
N TYR A 81 12.78 13.44 -15.40
CA TYR A 81 13.69 14.38 -16.04
C TYR A 81 13.68 15.75 -15.33
N PRO A 82 14.68 16.62 -15.56
CA PRO A 82 14.57 18.04 -15.23
C PRO A 82 13.25 18.58 -15.84
N PHE A 83 12.47 19.33 -15.06
CA PHE A 83 11.11 19.82 -15.39
C PHE A 83 9.93 18.84 -15.26
N GLY A 84 10.11 17.67 -14.64
CA GLY A 84 8.99 16.92 -14.04
C GLY A 84 8.14 16.07 -14.99
N LEU A 85 8.60 15.85 -16.23
CA LEU A 85 7.98 14.86 -17.13
C LEU A 85 8.39 13.43 -16.72
N LYS A 86 7.39 12.58 -16.48
CA LYS A 86 7.52 11.15 -16.15
C LYS A 86 7.63 10.34 -17.46
N HIS A 87 8.57 9.41 -17.57
CA HIS A 87 8.59 8.40 -18.64
C HIS A 87 8.26 7.03 -18.05
#